data_AF-A0A5B8NBC6-F1
#
_entry.id   AF-A0A5B8NBC6-F1
#
_cell.length_a   1.000
_cell.length_b   1.000
_cell.length_c   1.000
_cell.angle_alpha   90.00
_cell.angle_beta   90.00
_cell.angle_gamma   90.00
#
_symmetry.space_group_name_H-M   'P 1'
#
loop_
_entity.id
_entity.type
_entity.pdbx_description
1 polymer ?
#
loop_
_entity_poly.entity_id
_entity_poly.type
_entity_poly.pdbx_seq_one_letter_code
_entity_poly.pdbx_strand_id
1 'polypeptide(L)'
;MKCLLCGEHFSIKSNLAVAEEVYRLTQHLLPIESASCPDTECTNHHVPVETDGAYYRFGTTPAGSPRWRCRLCLKTFTAGGRALKRQRITHLNKTILLSLTNKMPLRRIAKVTGLNAVTLYGKIDFLYRQCLAFASAREQALFELDLSRLYVSVDRQEYKVNWSRDTDRRNVVLRAIGSADNHTGYVFGMHLNFDPFLNPSEVESDALAARDAELPYPHRKYARVWLSHDYEEGLDAVKRERDRKSAKAKKGPVSQALGAKIEDQYDAAASREDSEVSELKDEGQKLPEAKGMQTHEEYVMYAHFLFLKGLLRRVEKIRFFLDQDSGIRAACLAAFAPDIRARRVDVFYVRTAKEMTIDKKRSAISSARAIFKAYQDANPALSPQGVELAMMKDEISRAVAVGKWSDRWCVHPIPNMSEPEKAMCWLTDLGDYDLDHQAMLFLKASLHGIDNFFQRVRRSLNPLERPIKTASRDGRTWYGYSPYNPAFVEKLLGIYRVIHNFTEVGKDGKTPAMRLGLAQAPLEPEEIIYFTR
;
A
#
# COMPACT_ATOMS: atom_id res chain seq x y z
N MET A 1 15.00 -14.21 17.48
CA MET A 1 16.25 -15.02 17.43
C MET A 1 17.46 -14.12 17.51
N LYS A 2 18.62 -14.63 17.97
CA LYS A 2 19.90 -13.91 17.99
C LYS A 2 20.91 -14.59 17.07
N CYS A 3 21.54 -13.86 16.16
CA CYS A 3 22.67 -14.36 15.39
C CYS A 3 23.90 -14.44 16.29
N LEU A 4 24.53 -15.61 16.39
CA LEU A 4 25.71 -15.80 17.23
C LEU A 4 26.99 -15.20 16.61
N LEU A 5 26.99 -14.91 15.30
CA LEU A 5 28.13 -14.32 14.61
C LEU A 5 28.19 -12.80 14.81
N CYS A 6 27.09 -12.10 14.54
CA CYS A 6 27.04 -10.62 14.62
C CYS A 6 26.31 -10.09 15.85
N GLY A 7 25.73 -10.97 16.68
CA GLY A 7 24.98 -10.59 17.88
C GLY A 7 23.60 -9.97 17.61
N GLU A 8 23.19 -9.82 16.35
CA GLU A 8 21.94 -9.16 16.00
C GLU A 8 20.71 -9.96 16.39
N HIS A 9 19.64 -9.24 16.73
CA HIS A 9 18.35 -9.81 17.06
C HIS A 9 17.37 -9.62 15.89
N PHE A 10 16.70 -10.70 15.51
CA PHE A 10 15.71 -10.73 14.44
C PHE A 10 14.35 -11.12 14.99
N SER A 11 13.34 -10.38 14.56
CA SER A 11 11.94 -10.73 14.75
C SER A 11 11.60 -11.89 13.82
N ILE A 12 10.88 -12.88 14.34
CA ILE A 12 10.30 -13.94 13.50
C ILE A 12 8.84 -13.56 13.29
N LYS A 13 8.34 -13.71 12.05
CA LYS A 13 6.92 -13.59 11.73
C LYS A 13 6.34 -14.96 11.40
N SER A 14 5.04 -15.13 11.60
CA SER A 14 4.35 -16.38 11.25
C SER A 14 4.33 -16.56 9.73
N ASN A 15 4.93 -17.64 9.23
CA ASN A 15 4.90 -17.97 7.80
C ASN A 15 3.47 -18.22 7.30
N LEU A 16 2.64 -18.88 8.13
CA LEU A 16 1.23 -19.11 7.83
C LEU A 16 0.51 -17.77 7.64
N ALA A 17 0.69 -16.85 8.59
CA ALA A 17 0.01 -15.58 8.59
C ALA A 17 0.47 -14.67 7.43
N VAL A 18 1.76 -14.72 7.06
CA VAL A 18 2.26 -14.08 5.83
C VAL A 18 1.64 -14.71 4.58
N ALA A 19 1.55 -16.04 4.49
CA ALA A 19 0.99 -16.74 3.34
C ALA A 19 -0.50 -16.44 3.15
N GLU A 20 -1.28 -16.43 4.23
CA GLU A 20 -2.69 -16.03 4.21
C GLU A 20 -2.87 -14.59 3.72
N GLU A 21 -2.02 -13.68 4.17
CA GLU A 21 -2.10 -12.28 3.76
C GLU A 21 -1.67 -12.09 2.30
N VAL A 22 -0.65 -12.81 1.82
CA VAL A 22 -0.29 -12.86 0.39
C VAL A 22 -1.48 -13.37 -0.43
N TYR A 23 -2.12 -14.46 0.00
CA TYR A 23 -3.28 -15.01 -0.68
C TYR A 23 -4.41 -13.98 -0.77
N ARG A 24 -4.72 -13.28 0.35
CA ARG A 24 -5.72 -12.21 0.39
C ARG A 24 -5.42 -11.09 -0.61
N LEU A 25 -4.18 -10.59 -0.64
CA LEU A 25 -3.79 -9.49 -1.52
C LEU A 25 -3.69 -9.89 -3.00
N THR A 26 -3.32 -11.14 -3.28
CA THR A 26 -3.16 -11.67 -4.65
C THR A 26 -4.42 -12.33 -5.21
N GLN A 27 -5.48 -12.50 -4.41
CA GLN A 27 -6.69 -13.22 -4.81
C GLN A 27 -7.28 -12.75 -6.15
N HIS A 28 -7.24 -11.43 -6.41
CA HIS A 28 -7.73 -10.86 -7.67
C HIS A 28 -6.87 -11.20 -8.89
N LEU A 29 -5.59 -11.53 -8.71
CA LEU A 29 -4.65 -11.97 -9.74
C LEU A 29 -4.74 -13.47 -10.04
N LEU A 30 -5.26 -14.27 -9.11
CA LEU A 30 -5.44 -15.71 -9.31
C LEU A 30 -6.40 -15.95 -10.49
N PRO A 31 -6.17 -17.00 -11.30
CA PRO A 31 -7.13 -17.44 -12.29
C PRO A 31 -8.48 -17.64 -11.59
N ILE A 32 -9.55 -17.09 -12.16
CA ILE A 32 -10.90 -17.44 -11.70
C ILE A 32 -11.05 -18.91 -12.06
N GLU A 33 -11.21 -19.77 -11.05
CA GLU A 33 -11.54 -21.17 -11.30
C GLU A 33 -12.78 -21.21 -12.18
N SER A 34 -12.62 -21.86 -13.33
CA SER A 34 -13.73 -22.17 -14.20
C SER A 34 -14.83 -22.81 -13.38
N ALA A 35 -16.07 -22.43 -13.67
CA ALA A 35 -17.18 -23.08 -13.00
C ALA A 35 -17.13 -24.60 -13.22
N SER A 36 -17.59 -25.35 -12.24
CA SER A 36 -17.66 -26.80 -12.30
C SER A 36 -18.97 -27.27 -11.70
N CYS A 37 -19.17 -28.59 -11.68
CA CYS A 37 -20.34 -29.21 -11.11
C CYS A 37 -20.50 -28.78 -9.64
N PRO A 38 -21.65 -28.25 -9.18
CA PRO A 38 -21.83 -27.78 -7.81
C PRO A 38 -22.03 -28.92 -6.80
N ASP A 39 -21.78 -30.16 -7.21
CA ASP A 39 -21.94 -31.35 -6.38
C ASP A 39 -20.57 -31.80 -5.90
N THR A 40 -20.24 -31.56 -4.63
CA THR A 40 -18.89 -31.80 -4.08
C THR A 40 -18.45 -33.26 -4.16
N GLU A 41 -19.41 -34.20 -4.17
CA GLU A 41 -19.15 -35.63 -4.27
C GLU A 41 -19.01 -36.11 -5.74
N CYS A 42 -19.28 -35.26 -6.72
CA CYS A 42 -19.17 -35.63 -8.13
C CYS A 42 -17.73 -35.46 -8.62
N THR A 43 -17.21 -36.44 -9.36
CA THR A 43 -15.88 -36.35 -9.98
C THR A 43 -15.73 -35.15 -10.92
N ASN A 44 -16.82 -34.72 -11.56
CA ASN A 44 -16.80 -33.49 -12.37
C ASN A 44 -16.69 -32.20 -11.54
N HIS A 45 -16.84 -32.21 -10.21
CA HIS A 45 -16.67 -31.01 -9.36
C HIS A 45 -15.30 -30.34 -9.51
N HIS A 46 -14.27 -31.10 -9.84
CA HIS A 46 -12.92 -30.60 -10.06
C HIS A 46 -12.59 -30.42 -11.54
N VAL A 47 -13.58 -30.61 -12.43
CA VAL A 47 -13.42 -30.51 -13.88
C VAL A 47 -14.10 -29.22 -14.37
N PRO A 48 -13.36 -28.29 -15.02
CA PRO A 48 -13.91 -27.07 -15.62
C PRO A 48 -15.05 -27.31 -16.62
N VAL A 49 -16.02 -26.40 -16.68
CA VAL A 49 -17.13 -26.43 -17.66
C VAL A 49 -16.66 -26.39 -19.11
N GLU A 50 -15.48 -25.84 -19.38
CA GLU A 50 -14.84 -25.78 -20.69
C GLU A 50 -14.25 -27.13 -21.13
N THR A 51 -14.15 -28.11 -20.22
CA THR A 51 -13.61 -29.43 -20.54
C THR A 51 -14.59 -30.21 -21.41
N ASP A 52 -14.16 -30.53 -22.63
CA ASP A 52 -14.96 -31.31 -23.58
C ASP A 52 -15.41 -32.64 -22.97
N GLY A 53 -16.68 -32.97 -23.15
CA GLY A 53 -17.24 -34.24 -22.69
C GLY A 53 -17.58 -34.32 -21.20
N ALA A 54 -17.24 -33.34 -20.37
CA ALA A 54 -17.65 -33.29 -18.96
C ALA A 54 -19.02 -32.61 -18.76
N TYR A 55 -19.35 -31.64 -19.61
CA TYR A 55 -20.57 -30.84 -19.54
C TYR A 55 -21.24 -30.68 -20.90
N TYR A 56 -22.48 -30.18 -20.90
CA TYR A 56 -23.10 -29.65 -22.10
C TYR A 56 -23.96 -28.43 -21.78
N ARG A 57 -24.10 -27.55 -22.79
CA ARG A 57 -24.89 -26.33 -22.65
C ARG A 57 -26.38 -26.68 -22.60
N PHE A 58 -27.02 -26.31 -21.51
CA PHE A 58 -28.42 -26.60 -21.19
C PHE A 58 -29.28 -25.32 -21.29
N GLY A 59 -29.12 -24.61 -22.41
CA GLY A 59 -29.81 -23.35 -22.68
C GLY A 59 -29.25 -22.14 -21.93
N THR A 60 -30.09 -21.13 -21.76
CA THR A 60 -29.76 -19.86 -21.08
C THR A 60 -30.85 -19.48 -20.09
N THR A 61 -30.48 -18.74 -19.05
CA THR A 61 -31.47 -18.11 -18.16
C THR A 61 -32.18 -16.95 -18.90
N PRO A 62 -33.32 -16.44 -18.40
CA PRO A 62 -33.97 -15.24 -18.95
C PRO A 62 -33.05 -14.01 -19.01
N ALA A 63 -32.04 -13.96 -18.13
CA ALA A 63 -31.01 -12.93 -18.11
C ALA A 63 -29.84 -13.20 -19.08
N GLY A 64 -29.95 -14.20 -19.96
CA GLY A 64 -28.95 -14.56 -20.97
C GLY A 64 -27.71 -15.27 -20.44
N SER A 65 -27.69 -15.69 -19.16
CA SER A 65 -26.54 -16.44 -18.62
C SER A 65 -26.57 -17.89 -19.10
N PRO A 66 -25.45 -18.48 -19.56
CA PRO A 66 -25.39 -19.88 -19.94
C PRO A 66 -25.76 -20.80 -18.77
N ARG A 67 -26.58 -21.82 -19.05
CA ARG A 67 -26.82 -22.94 -18.14
C ARG A 67 -26.01 -24.12 -18.63
N TRP A 68 -25.44 -24.87 -17.71
CA TRP A 68 -24.65 -26.06 -17.96
C TRP A 68 -25.31 -27.24 -17.26
N ARG A 69 -25.20 -28.41 -17.85
CA ARG A 69 -25.54 -29.67 -17.19
C ARG A 69 -24.31 -30.58 -17.16
N CYS A 70 -24.01 -31.10 -15.97
CA CYS A 70 -23.00 -32.12 -15.78
C CYS A 70 -23.41 -33.42 -16.50
N ARG A 71 -22.51 -34.03 -17.27
CA ARG A 71 -22.79 -35.30 -17.96
C ARG A 71 -22.78 -36.52 -17.03
N LEU A 72 -22.17 -36.41 -15.85
CA LEU A 72 -22.10 -37.49 -14.86
C LEU A 72 -23.31 -37.49 -13.93
N CYS A 73 -23.47 -36.45 -13.10
CA CYS A 73 -24.55 -36.40 -12.11
C CYS A 73 -25.83 -35.70 -12.61
N LEU A 74 -25.86 -35.24 -13.87
CA LEU A 74 -27.01 -34.57 -14.51
C LEU A 74 -27.48 -33.27 -13.86
N LYS A 75 -26.75 -32.77 -12.86
CA LYS A 75 -27.05 -31.53 -12.14
C LYS A 75 -26.89 -30.34 -13.07
N THR A 76 -27.87 -29.44 -13.07
CA THR A 76 -27.83 -28.21 -13.86
C THR A 76 -27.42 -27.03 -13.01
N PHE A 77 -26.54 -26.18 -13.53
CA PHE A 77 -26.12 -24.96 -12.86
C PHE A 77 -25.93 -23.83 -13.87
N THR A 78 -25.79 -22.61 -13.38
CA THR A 78 -25.58 -21.43 -14.23
C THR A 78 -24.16 -20.96 -14.03
N ALA A 79 -23.38 -20.89 -15.10
CA ALA A 79 -22.01 -20.41 -15.08
C ALA A 79 -21.77 -19.45 -16.25
N GLY A 80 -21.03 -18.37 -15.96
CA GLY A 80 -20.88 -17.24 -16.86
C GLY A 80 -22.06 -16.26 -16.86
N GLY A 81 -21.94 -15.21 -17.67
CA GLY A 81 -22.92 -14.15 -17.84
C GLY A 81 -22.30 -12.74 -17.84
N ARG A 82 -23.04 -11.75 -18.34
CA ARG A 82 -22.58 -10.35 -18.38
C ARG A 82 -22.31 -9.82 -16.97
N ALA A 83 -21.26 -9.01 -16.80
CA ALA A 83 -20.92 -8.35 -15.54
C ALA A 83 -22.13 -7.61 -14.91
N LEU A 84 -23.02 -7.08 -15.73
CA LEU A 84 -24.22 -6.34 -15.34
C LEU A 84 -25.39 -7.23 -14.85
N LYS A 85 -25.19 -8.54 -14.67
CA LYS A 85 -26.23 -9.47 -14.21
C LYS A 85 -26.90 -8.95 -12.93
N ARG A 86 -28.23 -8.84 -12.97
CA ARG A 86 -29.11 -8.29 -11.90
C ARG A 86 -29.05 -6.78 -11.68
N GLN A 87 -28.29 -6.01 -12.46
CA GLN A 87 -28.36 -4.55 -12.40
C GLN A 87 -29.50 -4.01 -13.26
N ARG A 88 -30.40 -3.24 -12.63
CA ARG A 88 -31.52 -2.57 -13.33
C ARG A 88 -31.18 -1.19 -13.87
N ILE A 89 -30.24 -0.46 -13.23
CA ILE A 89 -29.97 0.96 -13.50
C ILE A 89 -28.51 1.16 -13.96
N THR A 90 -28.14 0.60 -15.11
CA THR A 90 -26.73 0.53 -15.56
C THR A 90 -26.19 1.87 -16.06
N HIS A 91 -27.05 2.71 -16.64
CA HIS A 91 -26.67 4.03 -17.20
C HIS A 91 -26.05 5.00 -16.17
N LEU A 92 -26.32 4.81 -14.86
CA LEU A 92 -25.74 5.63 -13.80
C LEU A 92 -24.35 5.17 -13.35
N ASN A 93 -23.84 4.02 -13.82
CA ASN A 93 -22.57 3.48 -13.36
C ASN A 93 -21.40 4.45 -13.64
N LYS A 94 -21.35 5.05 -14.84
CA LYS A 94 -20.34 6.05 -15.20
C LYS A 94 -20.42 7.27 -14.27
N THR A 95 -21.61 7.81 -14.10
CA THR A 95 -21.85 8.97 -13.24
C THR A 95 -21.41 8.71 -11.81
N ILE A 96 -21.73 7.54 -11.25
CA ILE A 96 -21.32 7.15 -9.89
C ILE A 96 -19.80 7.03 -9.81
N LEU A 97 -19.16 6.33 -10.76
CA LEU A 97 -17.71 6.14 -10.79
C LEU A 97 -16.97 7.48 -10.82
N LEU A 98 -17.32 8.34 -11.79
CA LEU A 98 -16.69 9.65 -11.92
C LEU A 98 -16.96 10.54 -10.71
N SER A 99 -18.15 10.46 -10.13
CA SER A 99 -18.47 11.26 -8.93
C SER A 99 -17.67 10.81 -7.71
N LEU A 100 -17.48 9.50 -7.54
CA LEU A 100 -16.68 8.93 -6.45
C LEU A 100 -15.22 9.37 -6.52
N THR A 101 -14.66 9.48 -7.73
CA THR A 101 -13.25 9.83 -7.95
C THR A 101 -13.01 11.32 -8.20
N ASN A 102 -14.04 12.16 -8.11
CA ASN A 102 -13.94 13.62 -8.27
C ASN A 102 -14.46 14.38 -7.05
N LYS A 103 -14.14 13.89 -5.85
CA LYS A 103 -14.38 14.52 -4.55
C LYS A 103 -15.85 14.75 -4.20
N MET A 104 -16.79 14.02 -4.82
CA MET A 104 -18.21 14.16 -4.48
C MET A 104 -18.56 13.36 -3.21
N PRO A 105 -19.18 13.98 -2.18
CA PRO A 105 -19.66 13.24 -1.02
C PRO A 105 -20.75 12.23 -1.37
N LEU A 106 -20.78 11.06 -0.72
CA LEU A 106 -21.76 9.99 -1.02
C LEU A 106 -23.22 10.47 -0.96
N ARG A 107 -23.56 11.32 0.00
CA ARG A 107 -24.91 11.92 0.11
C ARG A 107 -25.27 12.77 -1.11
N ARG A 108 -24.29 13.47 -1.70
CA ARG A 108 -24.47 14.25 -2.93
C ARG A 108 -24.62 13.32 -4.13
N ILE A 109 -23.84 12.24 -4.21
CA ILE A 109 -23.99 11.22 -5.26
C ILE A 109 -25.39 10.62 -5.22
N ALA A 110 -25.86 10.19 -4.04
CA ALA A 110 -27.22 9.68 -3.84
C ALA A 110 -28.28 10.69 -4.30
N LYS A 111 -28.13 11.97 -3.93
CA LYS A 111 -29.06 13.04 -4.34
C LYS A 111 -29.09 13.25 -5.86
N VAL A 112 -27.93 13.31 -6.52
CA VAL A 112 -27.86 13.57 -7.98
C VAL A 112 -28.35 12.36 -8.79
N THR A 113 -28.06 11.15 -8.30
CA THR A 113 -28.46 9.91 -8.98
C THR A 113 -29.89 9.46 -8.65
N GLY A 114 -30.53 10.07 -7.65
CA GLY A 114 -31.83 9.64 -7.12
C GLY A 114 -31.80 8.27 -6.44
N LEU A 115 -30.61 7.73 -6.12
CA LEU A 115 -30.45 6.41 -5.53
C LEU A 115 -30.52 6.47 -4.00
N ASN A 116 -31.18 5.47 -3.40
CA ASN A 116 -31.05 5.24 -1.96
C ASN A 116 -29.65 4.70 -1.62
N ALA A 117 -29.29 4.77 -0.34
CA ALA A 117 -27.95 4.40 0.14
C ALA A 117 -27.61 2.92 -0.17
N VAL A 118 -28.55 2.00 0.05
CA VAL A 118 -28.33 0.55 -0.20
C VAL A 118 -27.97 0.30 -1.67
N THR A 119 -28.70 0.93 -2.58
CA THR A 119 -28.47 0.79 -4.02
C THR A 119 -27.13 1.41 -4.42
N LEU A 120 -26.79 2.59 -3.87
CA LEU A 120 -25.50 3.23 -4.12
C LEU A 120 -24.32 2.38 -3.62
N TYR A 121 -24.40 1.80 -2.41
CA TYR A 121 -23.35 0.91 -1.91
C TYR A 121 -23.23 -0.36 -2.77
N GLY A 122 -24.34 -0.97 -3.18
CA GLY A 122 -24.31 -2.12 -4.10
C GLY A 122 -23.70 -1.78 -5.46
N LYS A 123 -23.86 -0.54 -5.95
CA LYS A 123 -23.19 -0.04 -7.14
C LYS A 123 -21.69 0.11 -6.95
N ILE A 124 -21.26 0.61 -5.79
CA ILE A 124 -19.83 0.73 -5.45
C ILE A 124 -19.18 -0.65 -5.37
N ASP A 125 -19.85 -1.62 -4.76
CA ASP A 125 -19.37 -3.00 -4.69
C ASP A 125 -19.21 -3.64 -6.07
N PHE A 126 -20.11 -3.32 -6.99
CA PHE A 126 -19.95 -3.72 -8.38
C PHE A 126 -18.77 -3.03 -9.05
N LEU A 127 -18.67 -1.69 -8.95
CA LEU A 127 -17.60 -0.92 -9.58
C LEU A 127 -16.23 -1.38 -9.07
N TYR A 128 -16.09 -1.64 -7.77
CA TYR A 128 -14.88 -2.21 -7.18
C TYR A 128 -14.50 -3.54 -7.82
N ARG A 129 -15.45 -4.49 -7.90
CA ARG A 129 -15.20 -5.79 -8.54
C ARG A 129 -14.81 -5.66 -10.02
N GLN A 130 -15.43 -4.73 -10.76
CA GLN A 130 -15.06 -4.46 -12.15
C GLN A 130 -13.66 -3.87 -12.26
N CYS A 131 -13.32 -2.90 -11.42
CA CYS A 131 -11.97 -2.31 -11.36
C CYS A 131 -10.92 -3.39 -11.08
N LEU A 132 -11.13 -4.26 -10.08
CA LEU A 132 -10.21 -5.35 -9.78
C LEU A 132 -10.09 -6.36 -10.93
N ALA A 133 -11.21 -6.75 -11.54
CA ALA A 133 -11.21 -7.70 -12.65
C ALA A 133 -10.44 -7.14 -13.86
N PHE A 134 -10.68 -5.86 -14.20
CA PHE A 134 -9.99 -5.13 -15.25
C PHE A 134 -8.49 -5.00 -14.95
N ALA A 135 -8.15 -4.50 -13.76
CA ALA A 135 -6.76 -4.29 -13.35
C ALA A 135 -5.96 -5.58 -13.43
N SER A 136 -6.49 -6.67 -12.86
CA SER A 136 -5.80 -7.96 -12.88
C SER A 136 -5.61 -8.51 -14.30
N ALA A 137 -6.57 -8.33 -15.21
CA ALA A 137 -6.39 -8.74 -16.61
C ALA A 137 -5.30 -7.93 -17.33
N ARG A 138 -5.16 -6.63 -17.02
CA ARG A 138 -4.09 -5.79 -17.57
C ARG A 138 -2.75 -6.07 -16.92
N GLU A 139 -2.73 -6.26 -15.60
CA GLU A 139 -1.52 -6.50 -14.81
C GLU A 139 -0.91 -7.87 -15.08
N GLN A 140 -1.69 -8.84 -15.59
CA GLN A 140 -1.13 -10.10 -16.14
C GLN A 140 -0.14 -9.85 -17.28
N ALA A 141 -0.28 -8.77 -18.06
CA ALA A 141 0.69 -8.43 -19.10
C ALA A 141 2.07 -8.06 -18.52
N LEU A 142 2.17 -7.65 -17.25
CA LEU A 142 3.48 -7.44 -16.58
C LEU A 142 4.30 -8.72 -16.45
N PHE A 143 3.67 -9.89 -16.58
CA PHE A 143 4.38 -11.17 -16.57
C PHE A 143 5.14 -11.47 -17.86
N GLU A 144 4.83 -10.76 -18.93
CA GLU A 144 5.47 -10.91 -20.25
C GLU A 144 6.08 -9.59 -20.76
N LEU A 145 5.89 -8.48 -20.04
CA LEU A 145 6.45 -7.19 -20.43
C LEU A 145 7.92 -7.09 -19.99
N ASP A 146 8.81 -6.95 -20.97
CA ASP A 146 10.23 -6.74 -20.73
C ASP A 146 10.47 -5.29 -20.29
N LEU A 147 10.78 -5.12 -19.00
CA LEU A 147 11.09 -3.83 -18.39
C LEU A 147 12.53 -3.86 -17.87
N SER A 148 13.38 -3.01 -18.44
CA SER A 148 14.80 -2.95 -18.05
C SER A 148 15.00 -2.41 -16.63
N ARG A 149 14.20 -1.41 -16.22
CA ARG A 149 14.38 -0.80 -14.90
C ARG A 149 13.13 -0.15 -14.34
N LEU A 150 12.91 -0.36 -13.04
CA LEU A 150 11.89 0.34 -12.25
C LEU A 150 12.48 1.03 -11.03
N TYR A 151 11.87 2.15 -10.66
CA TYR A 151 12.24 3.01 -9.53
C TYR A 151 11.04 3.12 -8.59
N VAL A 152 10.86 2.12 -7.73
CA VAL A 152 9.61 1.94 -6.98
C VAL A 152 9.73 2.62 -5.61
N SER A 153 8.91 3.66 -5.42
CA SER A 153 8.71 4.26 -4.11
C SER A 153 7.64 3.49 -3.32
N VAL A 154 7.89 3.27 -2.04
CA VAL A 154 6.98 2.56 -1.12
C VAL A 154 6.84 3.36 0.17
N ASP A 155 5.59 3.70 0.51
CA ASP A 155 5.22 4.40 1.73
C ASP A 155 3.82 3.93 2.16
N ARG A 156 3.36 4.39 3.31
CA ARG A 156 2.07 4.05 3.90
C ARG A 156 1.22 5.28 4.20
N GLN A 157 -0.09 5.10 4.20
CA GLN A 157 -1.05 6.14 4.53
C GLN A 157 -2.07 5.66 5.56
N GLU A 158 -2.30 6.48 6.58
CA GLU A 158 -3.33 6.28 7.60
C GLU A 158 -4.71 6.74 7.12
N TYR A 159 -5.74 5.95 7.44
CA TYR A 159 -7.16 6.23 7.22
C TYR A 159 -7.95 6.04 8.51
N LYS A 160 -8.83 6.98 8.80
CA LYS A 160 -9.72 6.94 9.99
C LYS A 160 -11.13 6.58 9.57
N VAL A 161 -11.68 5.58 10.24
CA VAL A 161 -13.05 5.08 10.08
C VAL A 161 -13.84 5.45 11.34
N ASN A 162 -15.01 6.04 11.13
CA ASN A 162 -15.88 6.51 12.21
C ASN A 162 -16.42 5.34 13.04
N TRP A 163 -16.70 5.61 14.31
CA TRP A 163 -17.39 4.68 15.20
C TRP A 163 -18.82 4.38 14.73
N SER A 164 -19.26 3.15 14.95
CA SER A 164 -20.60 2.65 14.61
C SER A 164 -21.64 2.82 15.74
N ARG A 165 -21.20 3.05 16.98
CA ARG A 165 -22.05 3.16 18.18
C ARG A 165 -21.72 4.43 18.96
N ASP A 166 -22.72 5.09 19.51
CA ASP A 166 -22.57 6.34 20.25
C ASP A 166 -21.96 6.15 21.65
N THR A 167 -22.07 4.94 22.20
CA THR A 167 -21.50 4.48 23.48
C THR A 167 -19.98 4.35 23.45
N ASP A 168 -19.39 4.06 22.29
CA ASP A 168 -17.94 4.00 22.09
C ASP A 168 -17.52 4.82 20.86
N ARG A 169 -17.06 6.05 21.13
CA ARG A 169 -16.69 7.05 20.12
C ARG A 169 -15.21 7.01 19.72
N ARG A 170 -14.51 5.91 19.98
CA ARG A 170 -13.15 5.69 19.47
C ARG A 170 -13.18 5.35 17.98
N ASN A 171 -12.21 5.87 17.24
CA ASN A 171 -12.11 5.64 15.80
C ASN A 171 -11.34 4.35 15.52
N VAL A 172 -11.68 3.66 14.42
CA VAL A 172 -10.80 2.62 13.88
C VAL A 172 -9.77 3.31 12.99
N VAL A 173 -8.49 3.06 13.26
CA VAL A 173 -7.38 3.60 12.47
C VAL A 173 -6.75 2.47 11.67
N LEU A 174 -6.79 2.61 10.36
CA LEU A 174 -6.25 1.66 9.39
C LEU A 174 -5.07 2.30 8.66
N ARG A 175 -4.19 1.46 8.15
CA ARG A 175 -3.02 1.85 7.37
C ARG A 175 -3.01 1.06 6.07
N ALA A 176 -2.72 1.75 4.98
CA ALA A 176 -2.49 1.09 3.71
C ALA A 176 -1.09 1.36 3.21
N ILE A 177 -0.38 0.29 2.86
CA ILE A 177 0.91 0.35 2.19
C ILE A 177 0.68 0.44 0.68
N GLY A 178 1.37 1.37 0.02
CA GLY A 178 1.28 1.54 -1.42
C GLY A 178 2.65 1.63 -2.06
N SER A 179 2.70 1.25 -3.34
CA SER A 179 3.92 1.27 -4.15
C SER A 179 3.66 1.89 -5.52
N ALA A 180 4.56 2.76 -5.94
CA ALA A 180 4.45 3.42 -7.24
C ALA A 180 5.82 3.59 -7.90
N ASP A 181 5.88 3.36 -9.21
CA ASP A 181 7.06 3.70 -9.99
C ASP A 181 7.19 5.22 -10.14
N ASN A 182 8.35 5.75 -9.78
CA ASN A 182 8.65 7.18 -9.75
C ASN A 182 8.68 7.81 -11.15
N HIS A 183 8.94 7.03 -12.20
CA HIS A 183 9.04 7.56 -13.56
C HIS A 183 7.67 7.64 -14.24
N THR A 184 6.93 6.54 -14.19
CA THR A 184 5.64 6.39 -14.88
C THR A 184 4.48 6.92 -14.04
N GLY A 185 4.62 6.90 -12.70
CA GLY A 185 3.56 7.17 -11.75
C GLY A 185 2.58 6.00 -11.58
N TYR A 186 2.90 4.82 -12.14
CA TYR A 186 2.03 3.65 -12.06
C TYR A 186 2.03 3.08 -10.64
N VAL A 187 0.85 2.88 -10.08
CA VAL A 187 0.68 2.34 -8.72
C VAL A 187 0.43 0.85 -8.81
N PHE A 188 1.37 0.04 -8.33
CA PHE A 188 1.30 -1.42 -8.38
C PHE A 188 0.35 -2.00 -7.34
N GLY A 189 0.31 -1.41 -6.14
CA GLY A 189 -0.52 -1.89 -5.05
C GLY A 189 -0.90 -0.77 -4.09
N MET A 190 -2.05 -0.92 -3.45
CA MET A 190 -2.52 -0.08 -2.34
C MET A 190 -3.33 -0.96 -1.40
N HIS A 191 -2.66 -1.53 -0.40
CA HIS A 191 -3.16 -2.66 0.40
C HIS A 191 -3.44 -2.21 1.83
N LEU A 192 -4.72 -2.24 2.20
CA LEU A 192 -5.21 -1.86 3.53
C LEU A 192 -5.04 -3.01 4.53
N ASN A 193 -4.68 -2.69 5.77
CA ASN A 193 -4.56 -3.63 6.88
C ASN A 193 -5.92 -4.05 7.48
N PHE A 194 -6.82 -4.54 6.62
CA PHE A 194 -8.16 -4.96 7.01
C PHE A 194 -8.61 -6.14 6.17
N ASP A 195 -9.16 -7.17 6.84
CA ASP A 195 -9.73 -8.35 6.21
C ASP A 195 -11.27 -8.32 6.35
N PRO A 196 -12.02 -8.06 5.26
CA PRO A 196 -13.48 -7.99 5.29
C PRO A 196 -14.19 -9.35 5.38
N PHE A 197 -13.46 -10.46 5.22
CA PHE A 197 -14.03 -11.81 5.14
C PHE A 197 -14.08 -12.52 6.49
N LEU A 198 -13.37 -12.02 7.49
CA LEU A 198 -13.37 -12.58 8.85
C LEU A 198 -14.54 -12.07 9.69
N ASN A 199 -15.01 -12.90 10.61
CA ASN A 199 -15.99 -12.54 11.63
C ASN A 199 -15.28 -12.41 12.99
N PRO A 200 -15.31 -11.22 13.63
CA PRO A 200 -14.63 -11.02 14.91
C PRO A 200 -15.02 -12.03 16.00
N SER A 201 -16.31 -12.34 16.15
CA SER A 201 -16.77 -13.25 17.20
C SER A 201 -16.32 -14.70 16.96
N GLU A 202 -16.29 -15.14 15.70
CA GLU A 202 -15.83 -16.48 15.34
C GLU A 202 -14.31 -16.61 15.53
N VAL A 203 -13.56 -15.60 15.10
CA VAL A 203 -12.09 -15.56 15.23
C VAL A 203 -11.67 -15.55 16.70
N GLU A 204 -12.27 -14.70 17.54
CA GLU A 204 -11.95 -14.65 18.98
C GLU A 204 -12.27 -15.98 19.68
N SER A 205 -13.42 -16.60 19.35
CA SER A 205 -13.79 -17.90 19.91
C SER A 205 -12.82 -19.01 19.50
N ASP A 206 -12.39 -19.03 18.24
CA ASP A 206 -11.48 -20.05 17.74
C ASP A 206 -10.03 -19.81 18.21
N ALA A 207 -9.58 -18.55 18.33
CA ALA A 207 -8.29 -18.19 18.91
C ALA A 207 -8.18 -18.63 20.38
N LEU A 208 -9.27 -18.48 21.15
CA LEU A 208 -9.35 -18.98 22.51
C LEU A 208 -9.27 -20.51 22.56
N ALA A 209 -9.99 -21.21 21.67
CA ALA A 209 -9.93 -22.67 21.58
C ALA A 209 -8.54 -23.19 21.17
N ALA A 210 -7.85 -22.47 20.29
CA ALA A 210 -6.48 -22.74 19.86
C ALA A 210 -5.42 -22.34 20.90
N ARG A 211 -5.80 -21.62 21.96
CA ARG A 211 -4.91 -21.05 22.98
C ARG A 211 -3.83 -20.15 22.39
N ASP A 212 -4.18 -19.35 21.39
CA ASP A 212 -3.23 -18.47 20.71
C ASP A 212 -2.47 -17.54 21.68
N ALA A 213 -3.14 -17.05 22.74
CA ALA A 213 -2.51 -16.20 23.75
C ALA A 213 -1.38 -16.89 24.55
N GLU A 214 -1.39 -18.22 24.66
CA GLU A 214 -0.35 -19.00 25.35
C GLU A 214 0.85 -19.30 24.44
N LEU A 215 0.71 -19.08 23.13
CA LEU A 215 1.75 -19.36 22.15
C LEU A 215 2.61 -18.12 21.86
N PRO A 216 3.91 -18.30 21.59
CA PRO A 216 4.72 -17.23 21.02
C PRO A 216 4.08 -16.73 19.72
N TYR A 217 4.12 -15.42 19.52
CA TYR A 217 3.40 -14.74 18.44
C TYR A 217 3.51 -15.40 17.04
N PRO A 218 4.69 -15.88 16.59
CA PRO A 218 4.82 -16.52 15.26
C PRO A 218 4.17 -17.90 15.12
N HIS A 219 3.77 -18.52 16.24
CA HIS A 219 3.15 -19.85 16.27
C HIS A 219 1.63 -19.81 16.42
N ARG A 220 1.05 -18.61 16.59
CA ARG A 220 -0.40 -18.41 16.70
C ARG A 220 -1.10 -18.69 15.38
N LYS A 221 -2.31 -19.25 15.44
CA LYS A 221 -3.18 -19.44 14.28
C LYS A 221 -3.60 -18.11 13.67
N TYR A 222 -3.96 -17.13 14.52
CA TYR A 222 -4.46 -15.82 14.12
C TYR A 222 -3.41 -14.71 14.21
N ALA A 223 -2.11 -15.04 14.07
CA ALA A 223 -1.01 -14.09 14.23
C ALA A 223 -1.11 -12.83 13.35
N ARG A 224 -1.80 -12.87 12.19
CA ARG A 224 -1.96 -11.70 11.30
C ARG A 224 -3.06 -10.73 11.71
N VAL A 225 -3.98 -11.10 12.61
CA VAL A 225 -5.11 -10.23 12.99
C VAL A 225 -5.01 -9.79 14.43
N TRP A 226 -5.47 -8.58 14.70
CA TRP A 226 -5.54 -8.04 16.05
C TRP A 226 -6.62 -8.78 16.84
N LEU A 227 -6.24 -9.51 17.89
CA LEU A 227 -7.16 -10.02 18.91
C LEU A 227 -7.36 -9.00 20.03
N SER A 228 -8.40 -9.18 20.83
CA SER A 228 -8.70 -8.31 21.97
C SER A 228 -7.54 -8.28 22.98
N HIS A 229 -6.91 -9.42 23.21
CA HIS A 229 -5.72 -9.52 24.06
C HIS A 229 -4.53 -8.74 23.50
N ASP A 230 -4.27 -8.82 22.18
CA ASP A 230 -3.18 -8.06 21.55
C ASP A 230 -3.42 -6.55 21.66
N TYR A 231 -4.68 -6.13 21.56
CA TYR A 231 -5.06 -4.72 21.74
C TYR A 231 -4.76 -4.22 23.16
N GLU A 232 -5.02 -5.03 24.19
CA GLU A 232 -4.70 -4.70 25.59
C GLU A 232 -3.19 -4.58 25.80
N GLU A 233 -2.40 -5.52 25.29
CA GLU A 233 -0.92 -5.43 25.31
C GLU A 233 -0.41 -4.18 24.56
N GLY A 234 -1.06 -3.84 23.45
CA GLY A 234 -0.78 -2.65 22.65
C GLY A 234 -0.98 -1.35 23.43
N LEU A 235 -2.02 -1.26 24.28
CA LEU A 235 -2.25 -0.09 25.13
C LEU A 235 -1.12 0.12 26.14
N ASP A 236 -0.62 -0.96 26.74
CA ASP A 236 0.52 -0.90 27.65
C ASP A 236 1.80 -0.45 26.94
N ALA A 237 2.03 -0.94 25.72
CA ALA A 237 3.16 -0.51 24.89
C ALA A 237 3.08 1.00 24.56
N VAL A 238 1.90 1.52 24.22
CA VAL A 238 1.69 2.96 23.99
C VAL A 238 1.99 3.78 25.24
N LYS A 239 1.55 3.31 26.41
CA LYS A 239 1.81 4.00 27.67
C LYS A 239 3.31 4.13 27.94
N ARG A 240 4.07 3.03 27.78
CA ARG A 240 5.53 3.03 27.92
C ARG A 240 6.20 4.00 26.94
N GLU A 241 5.77 4.02 25.68
CA GLU A 241 6.31 4.92 24.66
C GLU A 241 5.98 6.40 24.97
N ARG A 242 4.78 6.69 25.47
CA ARG A 242 4.38 8.04 25.89
C ARG A 242 5.22 8.54 27.06
N ASP A 243 5.46 7.68 28.04
CA ASP A 243 6.27 8.00 29.22
C ASP A 243 7.73 8.26 28.80
N ARG A 244 8.27 7.46 27.89
CA ARG A 244 9.60 7.68 27.29
C ARG A 244 9.69 9.01 26.56
N LYS A 245 8.72 9.33 25.69
CA LYS A 245 8.69 10.61 24.97
C LYS A 245 8.58 11.80 25.91
N SER A 246 7.76 11.68 26.95
CA SER A 246 7.61 12.71 27.99
C SER A 246 8.91 12.90 28.77
N ALA A 247 9.63 11.82 29.10
CA ALA A 247 10.94 11.90 29.74
C ALA A 247 12.01 12.54 28.82
N LYS A 248 11.98 12.26 27.52
CA LYS A 248 12.88 12.89 26.52
C LYS A 248 12.57 14.39 26.38
N ALA A 249 11.29 14.77 26.32
CA ALA A 249 10.86 16.17 26.24
C ALA A 249 11.27 17.00 27.48
N LYS A 250 11.38 16.38 28.66
CA LYS A 250 11.89 17.05 29.87
C LYS A 250 13.40 17.39 29.78
N LYS A 251 14.16 16.76 28.88
CA LYS A 251 15.61 17.00 28.72
C LYS A 251 15.95 18.19 27.80
N GLY A 252 14.95 18.85 27.21
CA GLY A 252 15.13 20.01 26.34
C GLY A 252 14.21 19.99 25.12
N PRO A 253 14.24 21.06 24.30
CA PRO A 253 13.42 21.12 23.09
C PRO A 253 13.80 20.03 22.10
N VAL A 254 12.80 19.35 21.55
CA VAL A 254 12.99 18.33 20.51
C VAL A 254 13.42 19.02 19.22
N SER A 255 14.64 18.73 18.75
CA SER A 255 15.16 19.25 17.50
C SER A 255 14.26 18.85 16.33
N GLN A 256 13.96 19.82 15.46
CA GLN A 256 13.18 19.59 14.25
C GLN A 256 14.05 19.36 13.02
N ALA A 257 15.38 19.37 13.19
CA ALA A 257 16.32 19.11 12.10
C ALA A 257 16.16 17.68 11.57
N LEU A 258 16.36 17.49 10.27
CA LEU A 258 16.16 16.20 9.60
C LEU A 258 17.01 15.08 10.22
N GLY A 259 18.28 15.36 10.54
CA GLY A 259 19.18 14.39 11.20
C GLY A 259 18.65 13.90 12.54
N ALA A 260 18.17 14.80 13.41
CA ALA A 260 17.58 14.43 14.69
C ALA A 260 16.31 13.59 14.52
N LYS A 261 15.47 13.90 13.51
CA LYS A 261 14.29 13.08 13.19
C LYS A 261 14.66 11.66 12.70
N ILE A 262 15.79 11.51 12.01
CA ILE A 262 16.30 10.21 11.58
C ILE A 262 16.76 9.40 12.81
N GLU A 263 17.54 10.02 13.71
CA GLU A 263 17.98 9.41 14.97
C GLU A 263 16.79 8.99 15.85
N ASP A 264 15.81 9.89 16.03
CA ASP A 264 14.60 9.62 16.81
C ASP A 264 13.84 8.39 16.31
N GLN A 265 13.79 8.20 15.00
CA GLN A 265 13.11 7.07 14.39
C GLN A 265 13.86 5.74 14.66
N TYR A 266 15.19 5.74 14.64
CA TYR A 266 15.98 4.57 15.05
C TYR A 266 15.85 4.28 16.55
N ASP A 267 15.92 5.31 17.39
CA ASP A 267 15.73 5.21 18.84
C ASP A 267 14.36 4.61 19.19
N ALA A 268 13.32 5.01 18.44
CA ALA A 268 11.96 4.50 18.60
C ALA A 268 11.82 3.05 18.12
N ALA A 269 12.50 2.65 17.03
CA ALA A 269 12.48 1.27 16.56
C ALA A 269 13.26 0.35 17.51
N ALA A 270 14.43 0.79 18.00
CA ALA A 270 15.31 -0.02 18.84
C ALA A 270 14.78 -0.24 20.27
N SER A 271 13.85 0.59 20.74
CA SER A 271 13.24 0.42 22.07
C SER A 271 12.06 -0.54 22.11
N ARG A 272 11.51 -0.89 20.95
CA ARG A 272 10.39 -1.83 20.86
C ARG A 272 10.93 -3.23 21.07
N GLU A 273 10.10 -4.08 21.66
CA GLU A 273 10.39 -5.50 21.77
C GLU A 273 10.56 -6.13 20.39
N ASP A 274 9.61 -5.83 19.48
CA ASP A 274 9.74 -6.11 18.06
C ASP A 274 9.95 -4.80 17.29
N SER A 275 11.16 -4.62 16.76
CA SER A 275 11.51 -3.41 16.01
C SER A 275 10.70 -3.23 14.72
N GLU A 276 10.14 -4.31 14.15
CA GLU A 276 9.36 -4.28 12.92
C GLU A 276 7.90 -3.83 13.14
N VAL A 277 7.42 -3.89 14.38
CA VAL A 277 6.06 -3.48 14.73
C VAL A 277 6.04 -1.97 14.92
N SER A 278 5.54 -1.24 13.94
CA SER A 278 5.38 0.22 14.00
C SER A 278 3.94 0.66 14.28
N GLU A 279 2.99 -0.28 14.33
CA GLU A 279 1.62 -0.04 14.76
C GLU A 279 1.49 -0.19 16.27
N LEU A 280 1.02 0.88 16.92
CA LEU A 280 0.63 0.87 18.31
C LEU A 280 -0.80 1.43 18.39
N LYS A 281 -1.67 0.73 19.12
CA LYS A 281 -3.06 1.15 19.36
C LYS A 281 -3.12 2.01 20.62
N ASP A 282 -3.59 3.23 20.48
CA ASP A 282 -3.80 4.15 21.62
C ASP A 282 -5.23 4.08 22.17
N GLU A 283 -5.47 4.64 23.36
CA GLU A 283 -6.78 4.67 24.04
C GLU A 283 -7.89 5.37 23.23
N GLY A 284 -7.54 6.18 22.23
CA GLY A 284 -8.47 6.84 21.32
C GLY A 284 -8.85 5.99 20.11
N GLN A 285 -8.24 4.81 19.95
CA GLN A 285 -8.49 3.87 18.86
C GLN A 285 -9.26 2.65 19.35
N LYS A 286 -9.88 1.93 18.42
CA LYS A 286 -10.47 0.61 18.69
C LYS A 286 -10.35 -0.32 17.49
N LEU A 287 -10.60 -1.60 17.73
CA LEU A 287 -10.69 -2.62 16.67
C LEU A 287 -12.08 -2.60 15.99
N PRO A 288 -12.20 -3.12 14.76
CA PRO A 288 -13.50 -3.36 14.13
C PRO A 288 -14.36 -4.37 14.91
N GLU A 289 -15.60 -4.01 15.22
CA GLU A 289 -16.50 -4.86 16.03
C GLU A 289 -17.57 -5.59 15.22
N ALA A 290 -18.03 -5.00 14.11
CA ALA A 290 -19.26 -5.44 13.44
C ALA A 290 -19.01 -6.44 12.30
N LYS A 291 -17.92 -6.26 11.55
CA LYS A 291 -17.57 -7.09 10.39
C LYS A 291 -16.11 -6.87 10.01
N GLY A 292 -15.43 -7.97 9.70
CA GLY A 292 -14.03 -7.97 9.33
C GLY A 292 -13.10 -7.74 10.52
N MET A 293 -11.85 -8.12 10.34
CA MET A 293 -10.80 -7.98 11.35
C MET A 293 -9.72 -7.01 10.85
N GLN A 294 -9.11 -6.27 11.76
CA GLN A 294 -7.94 -5.49 11.41
C GLN A 294 -6.71 -6.42 11.37
N THR A 295 -5.91 -6.35 10.31
CA THR A 295 -4.64 -7.07 10.26
C THR A 295 -3.51 -6.24 10.85
N HIS A 296 -2.55 -6.93 11.48
CA HIS A 296 -1.29 -6.34 11.90
C HIS A 296 -0.53 -5.84 10.67
N GLU A 297 -0.10 -4.59 10.72
CA GLU A 297 0.42 -3.88 9.55
C GLU A 297 1.64 -4.58 8.93
N GLU A 298 2.54 -5.13 9.74
CA GLU A 298 3.73 -5.81 9.27
C GLU A 298 3.40 -6.97 8.33
N TYR A 299 2.36 -7.77 8.59
CA TYR A 299 1.99 -8.89 7.71
C TYR A 299 1.52 -8.38 6.36
N VAL A 300 0.83 -7.24 6.33
CA VAL A 300 0.43 -6.55 5.10
C VAL A 300 1.67 -6.04 4.37
N MET A 301 2.69 -5.55 5.07
CA MET A 301 3.96 -5.13 4.47
C MET A 301 4.68 -6.32 3.81
N TYR A 302 4.87 -7.43 4.55
CA TYR A 302 5.47 -8.67 4.02
C TYR A 302 4.70 -9.18 2.80
N ALA A 303 3.37 -9.23 2.91
CA ALA A 303 2.53 -9.65 1.81
C ALA A 303 2.58 -8.70 0.60
N HIS A 304 2.67 -7.38 0.83
CA HIS A 304 2.82 -6.38 -0.24
C HIS A 304 4.13 -6.57 -1.02
N PHE A 305 5.26 -6.80 -0.35
CA PHE A 305 6.52 -7.03 -1.05
C PHE A 305 6.58 -8.39 -1.76
N LEU A 306 5.95 -9.44 -1.21
CA LEU A 306 5.80 -10.72 -1.92
C LEU A 306 4.87 -10.61 -3.13
N PHE A 307 3.79 -9.83 -3.03
CA PHE A 307 2.96 -9.43 -4.18
C PHE A 307 3.80 -8.75 -5.25
N LEU A 308 4.61 -7.75 -4.88
CA LEU A 308 5.51 -7.05 -5.82
C LEU A 308 6.53 -7.99 -6.42
N LYS A 309 7.06 -8.95 -5.65
CA LYS A 309 8.01 -9.95 -6.15
C LYS A 309 7.39 -10.80 -7.26
N GLY A 310 6.15 -11.24 -7.07
CA GLY A 310 5.40 -11.96 -8.10
C GLY A 310 5.13 -11.10 -9.33
N LEU A 311 4.69 -9.86 -9.13
CA LEU A 311 4.33 -8.94 -10.21
C LEU A 311 5.53 -8.48 -11.04
N LEU A 312 6.66 -8.23 -10.41
CA LEU A 312 7.86 -7.64 -11.01
C LEU A 312 8.95 -8.69 -11.32
N ARG A 313 8.56 -9.95 -11.51
CA ARG A 313 9.49 -11.08 -11.73
C ARG A 313 10.32 -11.00 -13.01
N ARG A 314 9.78 -10.35 -14.07
CA ARG A 314 10.48 -10.15 -15.36
C ARG A 314 11.34 -8.89 -15.42
N VAL A 315 11.23 -8.01 -14.43
CA VAL A 315 11.95 -6.73 -14.44
C VAL A 315 13.44 -6.99 -14.18
N GLU A 316 14.30 -6.53 -15.09
CA GLU A 316 15.74 -6.79 -15.04
C GLU A 316 16.40 -6.13 -13.84
N LYS A 317 16.02 -4.88 -13.51
CA LYS A 317 16.57 -4.14 -12.37
C LYS A 317 15.47 -3.38 -11.63
N ILE A 318 15.35 -3.59 -10.32
CA ILE A 318 14.41 -2.85 -9.47
C ILE A 318 15.19 -2.06 -8.44
N ARG A 319 14.79 -0.80 -8.23
CA ARG A 319 15.32 0.04 -7.15
C ARG A 319 14.18 0.49 -6.27
N PHE A 320 14.21 0.06 -5.01
CA PHE A 320 13.22 0.44 -4.02
C PHE A 320 13.66 1.68 -3.23
N PHE A 321 12.74 2.61 -3.07
CA PHE A 321 12.88 3.79 -2.21
C PHE A 321 11.80 3.71 -1.13
N LEU A 322 12.23 3.54 0.11
CA LEU A 322 11.36 3.25 1.25
C LEU A 322 11.34 4.46 2.20
N ASP A 323 10.20 4.77 2.83
CA ASP A 323 10.24 5.62 4.04
C ASP A 323 11.05 4.92 5.15
N GLN A 324 11.55 5.71 6.10
CA GLN A 324 12.34 5.22 7.23
C GLN A 324 11.46 4.44 8.22
N ASP A 325 11.14 3.19 7.88
CA ASP A 325 10.35 2.27 8.68
C ASP A 325 10.99 0.88 8.68
N SER A 326 11.28 0.38 9.88
CA SER A 326 11.91 -0.92 10.12
C SER A 326 11.07 -2.09 9.61
N GLY A 327 9.74 -2.01 9.68
CA GLY A 327 8.85 -3.03 9.14
C GLY A 327 8.89 -3.07 7.60
N ILE A 328 8.88 -1.90 6.95
CA ILE A 328 9.00 -1.82 5.48
C ILE A 328 10.36 -2.34 5.03
N ARG A 329 11.46 -1.98 5.72
CA ARG A 329 12.81 -2.53 5.45
C ARG A 329 12.83 -4.04 5.59
N ALA A 330 12.36 -4.57 6.72
CA ALA A 330 12.38 -6.01 6.97
C ALA A 330 11.59 -6.78 5.91
N ALA A 331 10.37 -6.34 5.62
CA ALA A 331 9.52 -6.93 4.59
C ALA A 331 10.15 -6.91 3.19
N CYS A 332 10.75 -5.78 2.79
CA CYS A 332 11.43 -5.64 1.50
C CYS A 332 12.65 -6.57 1.40
N LEU A 333 13.53 -6.52 2.39
CA LEU A 333 14.76 -7.31 2.41
C LEU A 333 14.46 -8.82 2.49
N ALA A 334 13.45 -9.23 3.27
CA ALA A 334 13.03 -10.61 3.35
C ALA A 334 12.46 -11.13 2.03
N ALA A 335 11.57 -10.37 1.37
CA ALA A 335 10.99 -10.75 0.10
C ALA A 335 12.04 -10.85 -1.01
N PHE A 336 12.97 -9.90 -1.09
CA PHE A 336 13.93 -9.77 -2.20
C PHE A 336 15.37 -10.21 -1.86
N ALA A 337 15.60 -10.95 -0.76
CA ALA A 337 16.94 -11.38 -0.35
C ALA A 337 17.76 -12.06 -1.48
N PRO A 338 17.22 -13.02 -2.26
CA PRO A 338 17.96 -13.60 -3.39
C PRO A 338 18.25 -12.58 -4.48
N ASP A 339 17.29 -11.70 -4.77
CA ASP A 339 17.37 -10.68 -5.82
C ASP A 339 18.39 -9.59 -5.49
N ILE A 340 18.54 -9.24 -4.22
CA ILE A 340 19.56 -8.31 -3.72
C ILE A 340 20.96 -8.92 -3.89
N ARG A 341 21.13 -10.19 -3.52
CA ARG A 341 22.40 -10.92 -3.69
C ARG A 341 22.78 -11.05 -5.17
N ALA A 342 21.80 -11.23 -6.05
CA ALA A 342 21.99 -11.29 -7.50
C ALA A 342 22.14 -9.91 -8.16
N ARG A 343 22.22 -8.81 -7.38
CA ARG A 343 22.24 -7.42 -7.88
C ARG A 343 21.07 -7.10 -8.81
N ARG A 344 19.93 -7.78 -8.68
CA ARG A 344 18.68 -7.41 -9.37
C ARG A 344 17.95 -6.28 -8.65
N VAL A 345 18.10 -6.21 -7.33
CA VAL A 345 17.40 -5.24 -6.47
C VAL A 345 18.39 -4.39 -5.68
N ASP A 346 18.22 -3.06 -5.74
CA ASP A 346 18.84 -2.12 -4.79
C ASP A 346 17.74 -1.48 -3.93
N VAL A 347 18.02 -1.20 -2.66
CA VAL A 347 17.08 -0.67 -1.68
C VAL A 347 17.67 0.52 -0.94
N PHE A 348 16.93 1.61 -0.86
CA PHE A 348 17.30 2.83 -0.17
C PHE A 348 16.21 3.23 0.81
N TYR A 349 16.59 3.78 1.96
CA TYR A 349 15.72 4.68 2.70
C TYR A 349 15.77 6.08 2.12
N VAL A 350 14.63 6.77 2.20
CA VAL A 350 14.47 8.18 1.86
C VAL A 350 13.68 8.85 2.97
N ARG A 351 14.20 9.96 3.50
CA ARG A 351 13.52 10.78 4.49
C ARG A 351 13.44 12.22 4.01
N THR A 352 12.29 12.86 4.20
CA THR A 352 12.09 14.26 3.79
C THR A 352 11.52 15.11 4.92
N ALA A 353 11.88 16.40 4.95
CA ALA A 353 11.32 17.37 5.89
C ALA A 353 9.90 17.81 5.48
N LYS A 354 8.91 16.92 5.67
CA LYS A 354 7.51 17.13 5.23
C LYS A 354 6.79 18.32 5.93
N GLU A 355 7.29 18.79 7.07
CA GLU A 355 6.65 19.81 7.94
C GLU A 355 7.19 21.25 7.76
N MET A 356 8.01 21.50 6.73
CA MET A 356 8.52 22.85 6.47
C MET A 356 7.43 23.79 5.94
N THR A 357 7.42 25.03 6.41
CA THR A 357 6.60 26.11 5.84
C THR A 357 7.05 26.45 4.42
N ILE A 358 6.17 27.01 3.60
CA ILE A 358 6.49 27.39 2.21
C ILE A 358 7.73 28.30 2.15
N ASP A 359 7.84 29.26 3.07
CA ASP A 359 8.98 30.18 3.11
C ASP A 359 10.29 29.47 3.47
N LYS A 360 10.26 28.55 4.44
CA LYS A 360 11.44 27.72 4.76
C LYS A 360 11.87 26.85 3.57
N LYS A 361 10.91 26.28 2.82
CA LYS A 361 11.21 25.51 1.60
C LYS A 361 11.86 26.38 0.53
N ARG A 362 11.31 27.57 0.27
CA ARG A 362 11.87 28.52 -0.70
C ARG A 362 13.28 28.96 -0.31
N SER A 363 13.50 29.22 0.98
CA SER A 363 14.81 29.56 1.51
C SER A 363 15.81 28.42 1.29
N ALA A 364 15.48 27.18 1.67
CA ALA A 364 16.33 26.02 1.45
C ALA A 364 16.72 25.83 -0.03
N ILE A 365 15.76 25.96 -0.94
CA ILE A 365 16.00 25.86 -2.39
C ILE A 365 16.89 27.01 -2.88
N SER A 366 16.66 28.24 -2.40
CA SER A 366 17.48 29.39 -2.77
C SER A 366 18.93 29.22 -2.32
N SER A 367 19.14 28.76 -1.08
CA SER A 367 20.47 28.46 -0.54
C SER A 367 21.16 27.37 -1.35
N ALA A 368 20.47 26.27 -1.65
CA ALA A 368 21.03 25.18 -2.45
C ALA A 368 21.38 25.62 -3.87
N ARG A 369 20.57 26.49 -4.50
CA ARG A 369 20.88 27.07 -5.82
C ARG A 369 22.13 27.95 -5.79
N ALA A 370 22.32 28.73 -4.73
CA ALA A 370 23.52 29.55 -4.57
C ALA A 370 24.77 28.67 -4.42
N ILE A 371 24.69 27.60 -3.61
CA ILE A 371 25.76 26.61 -3.45
C ILE A 371 26.07 25.91 -4.78
N PHE A 372 25.04 25.46 -5.50
CA PHE A 372 25.19 24.84 -6.82
C PHE A 372 25.93 25.75 -7.79
N LYS A 373 25.52 27.04 -7.86
CA LYS A 373 26.16 28.01 -8.73
C LYS A 373 27.63 28.23 -8.35
N ALA A 374 27.94 28.39 -7.07
CA ALA A 374 29.32 28.52 -6.61
C ALA A 374 30.18 27.30 -6.97
N TYR A 375 29.63 26.09 -6.84
CA TYR A 375 30.31 24.86 -7.23
C TYR A 375 30.54 24.79 -8.75
N GLN A 376 29.56 25.22 -9.55
CA GLN A 376 29.67 25.30 -11.01
C GLN A 376 30.72 26.33 -11.45
N ASP A 377 30.72 27.51 -10.84
CA ASP A 377 31.70 28.56 -11.12
C ASP A 377 33.13 28.10 -10.77
N ALA A 378 33.30 27.30 -9.71
CA ALA A 378 34.58 26.69 -9.34
C ALA A 378 35.00 25.52 -10.26
N ASN A 379 34.07 24.94 -11.03
CA ASN A 379 34.30 23.79 -11.91
C ASN A 379 33.77 24.06 -13.32
N PRO A 380 34.33 25.03 -14.06
CA PRO A 380 33.77 25.51 -15.34
C PRO A 380 33.76 24.45 -16.45
N ALA A 381 34.56 23.38 -16.32
CA ALA A 381 34.59 22.27 -17.26
C ALA A 381 33.43 21.27 -17.08
N LEU A 382 32.74 21.29 -15.93
CA LEU A 382 31.65 20.36 -15.66
C LEU A 382 30.32 20.89 -16.23
N SER A 383 29.55 19.98 -16.84
CA SER A 383 28.15 20.26 -17.16
C SER A 383 27.33 20.40 -15.88
N PRO A 384 26.11 20.98 -15.93
CA PRO A 384 25.22 21.01 -14.77
C PRO A 384 25.03 19.63 -14.14
N GLN A 385 24.83 18.57 -14.93
CA GLN A 385 24.73 17.20 -14.44
C GLN A 385 26.03 16.70 -13.80
N GLY A 386 27.18 17.08 -14.37
CA GLY A 386 28.49 16.77 -13.78
C GLY A 386 28.69 17.43 -12.42
N VAL A 387 28.18 18.66 -12.23
CA VAL A 387 28.15 19.35 -10.94
C VAL A 387 27.22 18.63 -9.95
N GLU A 388 26.01 18.23 -10.35
CA GLU A 388 25.10 17.46 -9.46
C GLU A 388 25.78 16.18 -8.98
N LEU A 389 26.45 15.48 -9.89
CA LEU A 389 27.15 14.24 -9.61
C LEU A 389 28.30 14.49 -8.63
N ALA A 390 29.17 15.47 -8.89
CA ALA A 390 30.30 15.80 -8.03
C ALA A 390 29.86 16.21 -6.62
N MET A 391 28.84 17.08 -6.51
CA MET A 391 28.25 17.45 -5.21
C MET A 391 27.69 16.23 -4.47
N MET A 392 27.04 15.30 -5.19
CA MET A 392 26.52 14.08 -4.56
C MET A 392 27.66 13.15 -4.10
N LYS A 393 28.76 13.04 -4.84
CA LYS A 393 29.95 12.29 -4.40
C LYS A 393 30.52 12.87 -3.10
N ASP A 394 30.57 14.19 -3.00
CA ASP A 394 31.01 14.89 -1.80
C ASP A 394 30.08 14.56 -0.61
N GLU A 395 28.75 14.57 -0.81
CA GLU A 395 27.77 14.19 0.21
C GLU A 395 27.88 12.72 0.64
N ILE A 396 28.16 11.80 -0.29
CA ILE A 396 28.39 10.38 0.01
C ILE A 396 29.64 10.20 0.88
N SER A 397 30.73 10.93 0.58
CA SER A 397 31.95 10.87 1.39
C SER A 397 31.74 11.39 2.82
N ARG A 398 30.80 12.33 2.99
CA ARG A 398 30.38 12.88 4.30
C ARG A 398 29.29 12.06 4.99
N ALA A 399 28.85 10.93 4.43
CA ALA A 399 27.73 10.17 4.96
C ALA A 399 28.01 9.65 6.38
N VAL A 400 27.07 9.91 7.30
CA VAL A 400 27.19 9.62 8.74
C VAL A 400 26.42 8.34 9.08
N ALA A 401 27.03 7.46 9.87
CA ALA A 401 26.36 6.28 10.40
C ALA A 401 25.40 6.67 11.53
N VAL A 402 24.14 6.25 11.42
CA VAL A 402 23.08 6.60 12.38
C VAL A 402 22.34 5.35 12.86
N GLY A 403 22.00 5.34 14.15
CA GLY A 403 21.17 4.32 14.77
C GLY A 403 21.86 2.98 14.99
N LYS A 404 21.12 2.02 15.55
CA LYS A 404 21.61 0.68 15.92
C LYS A 404 22.31 -0.04 14.76
N TRP A 405 21.75 0.07 13.55
CA TRP A 405 22.24 -0.63 12.37
C TRP A 405 23.37 0.09 11.62
N SER A 406 23.86 1.23 12.15
CA SER A 406 24.94 2.03 11.53
C SER A 406 24.66 2.39 10.07
N ASP A 407 23.38 2.63 9.76
CA ASP A 407 22.92 2.98 8.42
C ASP A 407 23.53 4.33 8.02
N ARG A 408 24.17 4.42 6.85
CA ARG A 408 24.93 5.62 6.42
C ARG A 408 24.03 6.58 5.65
N TRP A 409 23.76 7.75 6.25
CA TRP A 409 22.90 8.77 5.68
C TRP A 409 23.70 9.89 5.04
N CYS A 410 23.29 10.30 3.83
CA CYS A 410 23.77 11.50 3.15
C CYS A 410 22.59 12.40 2.77
N VAL A 411 22.86 13.70 2.60
CA VAL A 411 21.85 14.68 2.19
C VAL A 411 21.82 14.81 0.66
N HIS A 412 20.64 15.01 0.09
CA HIS A 412 20.50 15.33 -1.32
C HIS A 412 20.95 16.78 -1.56
N PRO A 413 21.95 17.03 -2.42
CA PRO A 413 22.52 18.37 -2.59
C PRO A 413 21.55 19.37 -3.24
N ILE A 414 20.52 18.87 -3.95
CA ILE A 414 19.63 19.68 -4.78
C ILE A 414 18.17 19.44 -4.37
N PRO A 415 17.64 20.16 -3.37
CA PRO A 415 16.26 20.01 -2.93
C PRO A 415 15.26 20.61 -3.92
N ASN A 416 13.99 20.21 -3.79
CA ASN A 416 12.88 20.78 -4.56
C ASN A 416 11.65 21.06 -3.66
N MET A 417 10.60 21.68 -4.20
CA MET A 417 9.43 22.08 -3.38
C MET A 417 8.67 20.90 -2.76
N SER A 418 8.71 19.74 -3.41
CA SER A 418 8.08 18.52 -2.92
C SER A 418 8.95 17.81 -1.88
N GLU A 419 10.27 17.87 -2.04
CA GLU A 419 11.29 17.25 -1.19
C GLU A 419 12.37 18.30 -0.80
N PRO A 420 12.08 19.24 0.12
CA PRO A 420 12.89 20.44 0.37
C PRO A 420 14.15 20.21 1.21
N GLU A 421 14.16 19.18 2.04
CA GLU A 421 15.35 18.61 2.66
C GLU A 421 15.16 17.11 2.56
N LYS A 422 16.04 16.44 1.83
CA LYS A 422 15.96 15.00 1.58
C LYS A 422 17.26 14.36 2.03
N ALA A 423 17.15 13.30 2.80
CA ALA A 423 18.25 12.45 3.18
C ALA A 423 17.99 11.04 2.69
N MET A 424 19.06 10.33 2.35
CA MET A 424 19.00 8.98 1.81
C MET A 424 20.03 8.09 2.49
N CYS A 425 19.69 6.80 2.61
CA CYS A 425 20.60 5.77 3.07
C CYS A 425 20.50 4.56 2.15
N TRP A 426 21.61 4.08 1.61
CA TRP A 426 21.63 2.87 0.80
C TRP A 426 21.75 1.63 1.70
N LEU A 427 20.71 0.79 1.71
CA LEU A 427 20.60 -0.36 2.62
C LEU A 427 21.23 -1.64 2.07
N THR A 428 21.62 -1.64 0.80
CA THR A 428 22.06 -2.82 0.03
C THR A 428 23.30 -2.48 -0.80
N ASP A 429 24.11 -1.57 -0.26
CA ASP A 429 25.46 -1.34 -0.75
C ASP A 429 26.31 -2.56 -0.44
N LEU A 430 26.82 -3.21 -1.49
CA LEU A 430 27.71 -4.37 -1.40
C LEU A 430 29.16 -4.00 -1.76
N GLY A 431 29.46 -2.71 -1.93
CA GLY A 431 30.80 -2.20 -2.23
C GLY A 431 31.30 -2.48 -3.65
N ASP A 432 30.41 -2.83 -4.57
CA ASP A 432 30.73 -3.30 -5.92
C ASP A 432 30.44 -2.27 -7.04
N TYR A 433 29.83 -1.12 -6.70
CA TYR A 433 29.57 -0.05 -7.67
C TYR A 433 30.62 1.05 -7.59
N ASP A 434 31.00 1.60 -8.75
CA ASP A 434 31.85 2.79 -8.83
C ASP A 434 31.11 4.03 -8.31
N LEU A 435 31.87 5.00 -7.81
CA LEU A 435 31.34 6.17 -7.11
C LEU A 435 30.42 7.04 -8.00
N ASP A 436 30.65 7.09 -9.30
CA ASP A 436 29.79 7.80 -10.26
C ASP A 436 28.44 7.12 -10.35
N HIS A 437 28.42 5.78 -10.47
CA HIS A 437 27.19 5.02 -10.42
C HIS A 437 26.45 5.25 -9.11
N GLN A 438 27.12 5.16 -7.97
CA GLN A 438 26.49 5.38 -6.66
C GLN A 438 25.83 6.76 -6.58
N ALA A 439 26.55 7.82 -6.95
CA ALA A 439 26.03 9.19 -6.95
C ALA A 439 24.79 9.33 -7.84
N MET A 440 24.77 8.70 -9.03
CA MET A 440 23.58 8.67 -9.88
C MET A 440 22.38 7.95 -9.22
N LEU A 441 22.62 6.93 -8.38
CA LEU A 441 21.54 6.25 -7.63
C LEU A 441 20.93 7.16 -6.58
N PHE A 442 21.78 7.81 -5.79
CA PHE A 442 21.36 8.72 -4.74
C PHE A 442 20.55 9.90 -5.31
N LEU A 443 20.96 10.47 -6.45
CA LEU A 443 20.20 11.53 -7.13
C LEU A 443 18.81 11.08 -7.61
N LYS A 444 18.62 9.78 -7.87
CA LYS A 444 17.33 9.21 -8.29
C LYS A 444 16.41 8.84 -7.12
N ALA A 445 16.92 8.83 -5.88
CA ALA A 445 16.18 8.39 -4.73
C ALA A 445 15.06 9.37 -4.34
N SER A 446 13.82 8.88 -4.31
CA SER A 446 12.65 9.72 -4.09
C SER A 446 11.43 8.89 -3.66
N LEU A 447 10.56 9.50 -2.85
CA LEU A 447 9.22 8.97 -2.53
C LEU A 447 8.12 9.64 -3.37
N HIS A 448 8.49 10.47 -4.34
CA HIS A 448 7.57 11.32 -5.07
C HIS A 448 6.42 10.58 -5.75
N GLY A 449 6.67 9.40 -6.34
CA GLY A 449 5.65 8.61 -7.02
C GLY A 449 4.48 8.28 -6.09
N ILE A 450 4.77 7.65 -4.95
CA ILE A 450 3.76 7.24 -3.98
C ILE A 450 3.17 8.44 -3.22
N ASP A 451 3.99 9.43 -2.85
CA ASP A 451 3.50 10.66 -2.18
C ASP A 451 2.52 11.43 -3.09
N ASN A 452 2.76 11.48 -4.40
CA ASN A 452 1.85 12.10 -5.36
C ASN A 452 0.51 11.34 -5.44
N PHE A 453 0.55 10.01 -5.56
CA PHE A 453 -0.67 9.20 -5.53
C PHE A 453 -1.48 9.40 -4.23
N PHE A 454 -0.80 9.43 -3.09
CA PHE A 454 -1.39 9.73 -1.79
C PHE A 454 -2.05 11.12 -1.72
N GLN A 455 -1.47 12.14 -2.36
CA GLN A 455 -2.09 13.45 -2.47
C GLN A 455 -3.32 13.42 -3.38
N ARG A 456 -3.26 12.68 -4.49
CA ARG A 456 -4.38 12.48 -5.40
C ARG A 456 -5.56 11.80 -4.71
N VAL A 457 -5.33 10.68 -4.01
CA VAL A 457 -6.32 9.98 -3.17
C VAL A 457 -7.07 10.97 -2.28
N ARG A 458 -6.35 11.83 -1.53
CA ARG A 458 -6.95 12.81 -0.61
C ARG A 458 -7.74 13.92 -1.30
N ARG A 459 -7.37 14.26 -2.53
CA ARG A 459 -8.03 15.31 -3.32
C ARG A 459 -9.23 14.79 -4.12
N SER A 460 -9.24 13.50 -4.41
CA SER A 460 -10.21 12.85 -5.29
C SER A 460 -11.26 12.05 -4.53
N LEU A 461 -10.94 11.52 -3.34
CA LEU A 461 -11.85 10.67 -2.56
C LEU A 461 -12.29 11.39 -1.30
N ASN A 462 -13.49 12.00 -1.34
CA ASN A 462 -14.02 12.77 -0.21
C ASN A 462 -14.04 12.01 1.13
N PRO A 463 -14.41 10.71 1.19
CA PRO A 463 -14.38 9.96 2.45
C PRO A 463 -12.99 9.72 3.04
N LEU A 464 -11.94 9.86 2.22
CA LEU A 464 -10.54 9.61 2.61
C LEU A 464 -9.72 10.91 2.66
N GLU A 465 -10.39 12.06 2.64
CA GLU A 465 -9.75 13.35 2.84
C GLU A 465 -9.10 13.43 4.23
N ARG A 466 -8.01 14.18 4.34
CA ARG A 466 -7.39 14.43 5.65
C ARG A 466 -8.39 15.14 6.55
N PRO A 467 -8.59 14.65 7.78
CA PRO A 467 -9.36 15.39 8.73
C PRO A 467 -8.82 16.79 9.02
N ILE A 468 -9.72 17.76 9.14
CA ILE A 468 -9.39 19.08 9.67
C ILE A 468 -9.10 18.90 11.16
N LYS A 469 -7.88 19.23 11.59
CA LYS A 469 -7.52 19.26 13.01
C LYS A 469 -8.26 20.43 13.67
N THR A 470 -9.29 20.16 14.45
CA THR A 470 -9.86 21.16 15.37
C THR A 470 -9.05 21.16 16.66
N ALA A 471 -8.69 22.35 17.16
CA ALA A 471 -7.87 22.52 18.37
C ALA A 471 -8.52 21.98 19.65
N SER A 472 -9.80 21.62 19.61
CA SER A 472 -10.56 21.09 20.73
C SER A 472 -10.90 19.61 20.54
N ARG A 473 -10.35 18.79 21.46
CA ARG A 473 -10.66 17.38 21.81
C ARG A 473 -9.70 16.29 21.29
N ASP A 474 -9.08 15.62 22.27
CA ASP A 474 -8.30 14.37 22.18
C ASP A 474 -9.04 13.25 21.43
N GLY A 475 -8.62 12.97 20.18
CA GLY A 475 -8.83 11.69 19.48
C GLY A 475 -10.27 11.31 19.08
N ARG A 476 -11.30 11.84 19.75
CA ARG A 476 -12.73 11.51 19.61
C ARG A 476 -13.43 12.45 18.63
N THR A 477 -12.81 12.69 17.48
CA THR A 477 -13.35 13.60 16.46
C THR A 477 -14.23 12.81 15.48
N TRP A 478 -15.48 13.26 15.32
CA TRP A 478 -16.37 12.73 14.29
C TRP A 478 -16.00 13.34 12.95
N TYR A 479 -15.63 12.52 11.98
CA TYR A 479 -15.25 13.00 10.66
C TYR A 479 -16.43 12.88 9.72
N GLY A 480 -17.04 14.00 9.34
CA GLY A 480 -18.37 13.99 8.71
C GLY A 480 -18.49 13.26 7.37
N TYR A 481 -17.36 12.93 6.75
CA TYR A 481 -17.31 12.17 5.50
C TYR A 481 -16.62 10.80 5.62
N SER A 482 -15.96 10.50 6.74
CA SER A 482 -15.29 9.21 6.93
C SER A 482 -16.29 8.05 6.91
N PRO A 483 -15.90 6.90 6.33
CA PRO A 483 -16.77 5.74 6.31
C PRO A 483 -16.97 5.16 7.72
N TYR A 484 -18.06 4.40 7.89
CA TYR A 484 -18.33 3.60 9.09
C TYR A 484 -17.89 2.14 8.93
N ASN A 485 -17.82 1.67 7.67
CA ASN A 485 -17.38 0.32 7.34
C ASN A 485 -15.94 0.37 6.79
N PRO A 486 -14.96 -0.23 7.49
CA PRO A 486 -13.56 -0.32 7.02
C PRO A 486 -13.40 -0.84 5.59
N ALA A 487 -14.22 -1.82 5.16
CA ALA A 487 -14.16 -2.39 3.80
C ALA A 487 -14.39 -1.33 2.71
N PHE A 488 -15.02 -0.20 3.05
CA PHE A 488 -15.24 0.89 2.10
C PHE A 488 -13.95 1.64 1.76
N VAL A 489 -13.00 1.72 2.69
CA VAL A 489 -11.68 2.33 2.44
C VAL A 489 -10.96 1.54 1.36
N GLU A 490 -10.89 0.20 1.50
CA GLU A 490 -10.29 -0.70 0.52
C GLU A 490 -10.93 -0.55 -0.87
N LYS A 491 -12.27 -0.53 -0.92
CA LYS A 491 -13.02 -0.36 -2.17
C LYS A 491 -12.68 0.94 -2.87
N LEU A 492 -12.67 2.06 -2.14
CA LEU A 492 -12.35 3.37 -2.72
C LEU A 492 -10.91 3.45 -3.21
N LEU A 493 -9.96 2.91 -2.44
CA LEU A 493 -8.55 2.87 -2.84
C LEU A 493 -8.34 2.02 -4.10
N GLY A 494 -8.97 0.85 -4.16
CA GLY A 494 -8.90 -0.03 -5.33
C GLY A 494 -9.53 0.60 -6.57
N ILE A 495 -10.72 1.20 -6.45
CA ILE A 495 -11.35 1.94 -7.56
C ILE A 495 -10.43 3.07 -8.04
N TYR A 496 -9.93 3.88 -7.12
CA TYR A 496 -9.12 5.04 -7.49
C TYR A 496 -7.77 4.65 -8.09
N ARG A 497 -7.13 3.56 -7.63
CA ARG A 497 -5.90 3.03 -8.24
C ARG A 497 -6.09 2.77 -9.73
N VAL A 498 -7.21 2.14 -10.11
CA VAL A 498 -7.51 1.82 -11.52
C VAL A 498 -7.77 3.08 -12.32
N ILE A 499 -8.57 4.01 -11.80
CA ILE A 499 -8.85 5.29 -12.44
C ILE A 499 -7.57 6.12 -12.63
N HIS A 500 -6.73 6.24 -11.60
CA HIS A 500 -5.43 6.90 -11.66
C HIS A 500 -4.52 6.25 -12.72
N ASN A 501 -4.40 4.92 -12.72
CA ASN A 501 -3.46 4.23 -13.61
C ASN A 501 -3.89 4.27 -15.08
N PHE A 502 -5.19 4.12 -15.38
CA PHE A 502 -5.65 3.85 -16.74
C PHE A 502 -6.46 4.97 -17.38
N THR A 503 -6.99 5.94 -16.62
CA THR A 503 -7.89 6.98 -17.14
C THR A 503 -7.37 8.40 -16.93
N GLU A 504 -6.69 8.70 -15.81
CA GLU A 504 -6.19 10.04 -15.53
C GLU A 504 -4.91 10.35 -16.32
N VAL A 505 -4.98 11.34 -17.21
CA VAL A 505 -3.83 11.79 -17.99
C VAL A 505 -2.99 12.83 -17.25
N GLY A 506 -1.67 12.76 -17.43
CA GLY A 506 -0.73 13.79 -16.98
C GLY A 506 -0.66 14.97 -17.94
N LYS A 507 0.28 15.90 -17.67
CA LYS A 507 0.53 17.06 -18.53
C LYS A 507 1.04 16.69 -19.94
N ASP A 508 1.64 15.52 -20.06
CA ASP A 508 2.12 14.90 -21.30
C ASP A 508 1.02 14.17 -22.08
N GLY A 509 -0.24 14.22 -21.63
CA GLY A 509 -1.36 13.52 -22.25
C GLY A 509 -1.36 12.01 -22.04
N LYS A 510 -0.44 11.46 -21.24
CA LYS A 510 -0.32 10.02 -21.00
C LYS A 510 -0.80 9.62 -19.60
N THR A 511 -1.44 8.46 -19.51
CA THR A 511 -1.75 7.82 -18.21
C THR A 511 -0.51 7.10 -17.68
N PRO A 512 -0.45 6.79 -16.37
CA PRO A 512 0.61 5.97 -15.82
C PRO A 512 0.78 4.61 -16.52
N ALA A 513 -0.34 3.95 -16.88
CA ALA A 513 -0.31 2.68 -17.61
C ALA A 513 0.30 2.84 -19.01
N MET A 514 0.06 3.96 -19.70
CA MET A 514 0.70 4.25 -20.98
C MET A 514 2.21 4.45 -20.85
N ARG A 515 2.66 5.16 -19.81
CA ARG A 515 4.11 5.34 -19.57
C ARG A 515 4.80 4.03 -19.24
N LEU A 516 4.11 3.12 -18.55
CA LEU A 516 4.64 1.81 -18.20
C LEU A 516 4.59 0.81 -19.37
N GLY A 517 3.70 1.00 -20.34
CA GLY A 517 3.52 0.10 -21.50
C GLY A 517 2.35 -0.89 -21.37
N LEU A 518 1.45 -0.71 -20.39
CA LEU A 518 0.26 -1.55 -20.20
C LEU A 518 -0.98 -1.07 -20.97
N ALA A 519 -0.92 0.12 -21.57
CA ALA A 519 -1.99 0.70 -22.38
C ALA A 519 -1.41 1.53 -23.53
N GLN A 520 -2.11 1.55 -24.66
CA GLN A 520 -1.70 2.34 -25.84
C GLN A 520 -2.36 3.73 -25.90
N ALA A 521 -3.49 3.90 -25.23
CA ALA A 521 -4.24 5.15 -25.11
C ALA A 521 -4.85 5.26 -23.71
N PRO A 522 -5.35 6.45 -23.29
CA PRO A 522 -6.18 6.56 -22.10
C PRO A 522 -7.46 5.73 -22.27
N LEU A 523 -7.85 5.00 -21.23
CA LEU A 523 -9.04 4.16 -21.27
C LEU A 523 -10.26 4.99 -20.85
N GLU A 524 -11.38 4.76 -21.53
CA GLU A 524 -12.65 5.33 -21.12
C GLU A 524 -13.20 4.58 -19.88
N PRO A 525 -13.87 5.28 -18.95
CA PRO A 525 -14.46 4.63 -17.76
C PRO A 525 -15.38 3.45 -18.09
N GLU A 526 -16.10 3.51 -19.21
CA GLU A 526 -16.97 2.45 -19.71
C GLU A 526 -16.22 1.15 -20.03
N GLU A 527 -14.98 1.23 -20.52
CA GLU A 527 -14.15 0.05 -20.81
C GLU A 527 -13.83 -0.73 -19.52
N ILE A 528 -13.76 -0.03 -18.38
CA ILE A 528 -13.57 -0.63 -17.06
C ILE A 528 -14.91 -1.15 -16.51
N ILE A 529 -15.98 -0.35 -16.59
CA ILE A 529 -17.30 -0.68 -16.02
C ILE A 529 -17.92 -1.90 -16.69
N TYR A 530 -17.73 -2.03 -18.00
CA TYR A 530 -18.30 -3.10 -18.81
C TYR A 530 -17.28 -4.16 -19.20
N PHE A 531 -16.15 -4.19 -18.49
CA PHE A 531 -15.10 -5.17 -18.72
C PHE A 531 -15.65 -6.59 -18.58
N THR A 532 -15.46 -7.38 -19.63
CA THR A 532 -15.70 -8.82 -19.64
C THR A 532 -14.37 -9.51 -19.85
N ARG A 533 -13.97 -10.34 -18.88
CA ARG A 533 -12.84 -11.25 -19.06
C ARG A 533 -13.12 -12.27 -20.14
#